data_AF-A0A2M7KFA6-F1
#
_entry.id   AF-A0A2M7KFA6-F1
#
_cell.length_a   1.000
_cell.length_b   1.000
_cell.length_c   1.000
_cell.angle_alpha   90.00
_cell.angle_beta   90.00
_cell.angle_gamma   90.00
#
_symmetry.space_group_name_H-M   'P 1'
#
loop_
_entity.id
_entity.type
_entity.pdbx_description
1 polymer ?
#
loop_
_entity_poly.entity_id
_entity_poly.type
_entity_poly.pdbx_seq_one_letter_code
_entity_poly.pdbx_strand_id
1 'polypeptide(L)'
;NFPLHLHPLLNTADIYGHGKPTRLANTDRDVRQPAGSLPVTEKAGSEIYSIPWFKHYRPQVIEEHAEAFRKAAECADELRA
;
A
#
# COMPACT_ATOMS: atom_id res chain seq x y z
N ASN A 1 -0.68 -2.37 -0.24
CA ASN A 1 -0.41 -1.27 -1.19
C ASN A 1 0.69 -0.40 -0.60
N PHE A 2 1.81 -0.18 -1.29
CA PHE A 2 2.93 0.61 -0.77
C PHE A 2 2.94 2.02 -1.40
N PRO A 3 3.42 3.06 -0.70
CA PRO A 3 3.51 4.41 -1.24
C PRO A 3 4.56 4.48 -2.36
N LEU A 4 4.12 4.27 -3.61
CA LEU A 4 5.02 4.19 -4.76
C LEU A 4 5.81 5.47 -5.01
N HIS A 5 5.29 6.63 -4.61
CA HIS A 5 6.00 7.91 -4.75
C HIS A 5 7.29 7.98 -3.94
N LEU A 6 7.47 7.10 -2.94
CA LEU A 6 8.71 6.97 -2.16
C LEU A 6 9.63 5.86 -2.69
N HIS A 7 9.16 5.02 -3.60
CA HIS A 7 9.89 3.84 -4.02
C HIS A 7 11.16 4.23 -4.81
N PRO A 8 12.36 3.68 -4.49
CA PRO A 8 13.61 4.03 -5.17
C PRO A 8 13.55 3.86 -6.69
N LEU A 9 12.96 2.76 -7.18
CA LEU A 9 12.76 2.54 -8.62
C LEU A 9 12.11 3.75 -9.33
N LEU A 10 11.16 4.44 -8.68
CA LEU A 10 10.47 5.57 -9.29
C LEU A 10 11.24 6.89 -9.14
N ASN A 11 12.20 6.98 -8.24
CA ASN A 11 12.87 8.24 -7.87
C ASN A 11 14.33 8.32 -8.29
N THR A 12 15.01 7.18 -8.44
CA THR A 12 16.46 7.11 -8.66
C THR A 12 16.85 6.32 -9.90
N ALA A 13 15.99 5.44 -10.43
CA ALA A 13 16.36 4.60 -11.55
C ALA A 13 16.41 5.38 -12.87
N ASP A 14 17.46 5.13 -13.65
CA ASP A 14 17.55 5.50 -15.06
C ASP A 14 17.35 4.25 -15.92
N ILE A 15 16.10 3.98 -16.27
CA ILE A 15 15.65 2.79 -16.99
C ILE A 15 16.11 2.83 -18.47
N TYR A 16 16.24 4.03 -19.04
CA TYR A 16 16.47 4.21 -20.48
C TYR A 16 17.83 4.84 -20.82
N GLY A 17 18.70 5.05 -19.84
CA GLY A 17 20.06 5.57 -20.07
C GLY A 17 20.10 7.07 -20.39
N HIS A 18 19.20 7.86 -19.80
CA HIS A 18 19.15 9.31 -19.98
C HIS A 18 20.22 10.08 -19.18
N GLY A 19 21.02 9.40 -18.34
CA GLY A 19 22.01 10.00 -17.45
C GLY A 19 21.40 10.71 -16.23
N LYS A 20 20.09 10.57 -16.03
CA LYS A 20 19.32 11.11 -14.89
C LYS A 20 18.12 10.19 -14.61
N PRO A 21 17.51 10.25 -13.41
CA PRO A 21 16.34 9.43 -13.11
C PRO A 21 15.28 9.56 -14.19
N THR A 22 14.75 8.44 -14.66
CA THR A 22 13.81 8.41 -15.80
C THR A 22 12.58 9.28 -15.57
N ARG A 23 12.12 9.40 -14.31
CA ARG A 23 11.02 10.29 -13.91
C ARG A 23 11.29 11.77 -14.18
N LEU A 24 12.57 12.18 -14.26
CA LEU A 24 13.03 13.55 -14.49
C LEU A 24 13.54 13.80 -15.92
N ALA A 25 13.49 12.77 -16.79
CA ALA A 25 14.14 12.84 -18.09
C ALA A 25 13.53 13.92 -19.00
N ASN A 26 12.20 14.03 -19.00
CA ASN A 26 11.41 14.84 -19.94
C ASN A 26 10.58 15.92 -19.24
N THR A 27 11.10 16.51 -18.17
CA THR A 27 10.42 17.58 -17.43
C THR A 27 11.40 18.66 -17.01
N ASP A 28 10.94 19.91 -17.02
CA ASP A 28 11.74 21.08 -16.63
C ASP A 28 11.71 21.35 -15.12
N ARG A 29 11.01 20.51 -14.34
CA ARG A 29 10.89 20.64 -12.88
C ARG A 29 11.07 19.31 -12.17
N ASP A 30 11.41 19.36 -10.89
CA ASP A 30 11.35 18.16 -10.07
C ASP A 30 9.89 17.74 -9.84
N VAL A 31 9.55 16.51 -10.24
CA VAL A 31 8.22 15.91 -10.09
C VAL A 31 8.17 14.84 -9.01
N ARG A 32 9.25 14.66 -8.26
CA ARG A 32 9.30 13.75 -7.12
C ARG A 32 8.51 14.34 -5.95
N GLN A 33 7.98 13.44 -5.12
CA GLN A 33 7.18 13.78 -3.97
C GLN A 33 7.89 13.20 -2.74
N PRO A 34 8.44 14.05 -1.84
CA PRO A 34 9.15 13.56 -0.66
C PRO A 34 8.18 12.90 0.34
N ALA A 35 8.73 12.18 1.31
CA ALA A 35 7.93 11.68 2.44
C ALA A 35 7.18 12.82 3.13
N GLY A 36 5.95 12.55 3.56
CA GLY A 36 5.04 13.53 4.16
C GLY A 36 4.26 14.37 3.16
N SER A 37 4.55 14.29 1.86
CA SER A 37 3.76 15.00 0.84
C SER A 37 2.37 14.40 0.62
N LEU A 38 2.19 13.11 0.93
CA LEU A 38 0.91 12.39 0.85
C LEU A 38 0.62 11.68 2.18
N PRO A 39 0.41 12.41 3.29
CA PRO A 39 0.41 11.84 4.64
C PRO A 39 -0.69 10.80 4.87
N VAL A 40 -1.87 11.01 4.26
CA VAL A 40 -2.98 10.03 4.33
C VAL A 40 -2.62 8.74 3.60
N THR A 41 -2.08 8.83 2.39
CA THR A 41 -1.67 7.67 1.59
C THR A 41 -0.53 6.91 2.24
N GLU A 42 0.44 7.62 2.82
CA GLU A 42 1.57 7.02 3.53
C GLU A 42 1.11 6.26 4.78
N LYS A 43 0.11 6.76 5.50
CA LYS A 43 -0.46 6.09 6.68
C LYS A 43 -1.33 4.88 6.33
N ALA A 44 -2.01 4.92 5.17
CA ALA A 44 -3.00 3.92 4.78
C ALA A 44 -2.48 2.48 4.90
N GLY A 45 -1.21 2.21 4.56
CA GLY A 45 -0.63 0.86 4.65
C GLY A 45 -0.63 0.24 6.06
N SER A 46 -0.76 1.04 7.12
CA SER A 46 -0.86 0.58 8.52
C SER A 46 -2.29 0.48 9.04
N GLU A 47 -3.26 1.07 8.35
CA GLU A 47 -4.65 1.17 8.81
C GLU A 47 -5.63 0.34 7.98
N ILE A 48 -5.21 -0.07 6.78
CA ILE A 48 -6.04 -0.87 5.86
C ILE A 48 -5.56 -2.31 5.81
N TYR A 49 -6.52 -3.22 5.70
CA TYR A 49 -6.29 -4.62 5.38
C TYR A 49 -7.18 -5.00 4.19
N SER A 50 -6.91 -6.15 3.57
CA SER A 50 -7.65 -6.63 2.41
C SER A 50 -8.54 -7.81 2.78
N ILE A 51 -9.77 -7.81 2.28
CA ILE A 51 -10.65 -8.97 2.34
C ILE A 51 -10.24 -9.93 1.22
N PRO A 52 -10.13 -11.25 1.48
CA PRO A 52 -9.87 -12.23 0.43
C PRO A 52 -10.87 -12.12 -0.71
N TRP A 53 -10.38 -12.26 -1.94
CA TRP A 53 -11.26 -12.25 -3.10
C TRP A 53 -11.94 -13.60 -3.28
N PHE A 54 -13.18 -13.72 -2.77
CA PHE A 54 -14.01 -14.91 -2.92
C PHE A 54 -14.57 -15.04 -4.35
N LYS A 55 -13.75 -15.53 -5.28
CA LYS A 55 -14.15 -15.75 -6.69
C LYS A 55 -15.27 -16.77 -6.87
N HIS A 56 -15.40 -17.69 -5.93
CA HIS A 56 -16.44 -18.71 -5.90
C HIS A 56 -17.25 -18.57 -4.61
N TYR A 57 -18.56 -18.69 -4.71
CA TYR A 57 -19.44 -18.64 -3.55
C TYR A 57 -19.39 -19.98 -2.79
N ARG A 58 -18.54 -20.04 -1.77
CA ARG A 58 -18.39 -21.17 -0.85
C ARG A 58 -18.76 -20.68 0.55
N PRO A 59 -20.05 -20.77 0.95
CA PRO A 59 -20.56 -20.06 2.12
C PRO A 59 -19.84 -20.45 3.41
N GLN A 60 -19.49 -21.73 3.59
CA GLN A 60 -18.76 -22.20 4.78
C GLN A 60 -17.40 -21.53 4.92
N VAL A 61 -16.63 -21.44 3.83
CA VAL A 61 -15.31 -20.80 3.83
C VAL A 61 -15.43 -19.30 4.05
N ILE A 62 -16.43 -18.65 3.45
CA ILE A 62 -16.66 -17.21 3.63
C ILE A 62 -17.00 -16.91 5.10
N GLU A 63 -17.85 -17.74 5.72
CA GLU A 63 -18.24 -17.60 7.13
C GLU A 63 -17.02 -17.75 8.05
N GLU A 64 -16.19 -18.77 7.84
CA GLU A 64 -14.94 -18.97 8.61
C GLU A 64 -14.03 -17.73 8.59
N HIS A 65 -13.90 -17.07 7.43
CA HIS A 65 -13.13 -15.83 7.33
C HIS A 65 -13.82 -14.67 8.04
N ALA A 66 -15.14 -14.53 7.89
CA ALA A 66 -15.91 -13.48 8.55
C ALA A 66 -15.81 -13.58 10.09
N GLU A 67 -15.92 -14.79 10.63
CA GLU A 67 -15.77 -15.07 12.05
C GLU A 67 -14.34 -14.80 12.54
N ALA A 68 -13.31 -15.07 11.73
CA ALA A 68 -11.93 -14.72 12.05
C ALA A 68 -11.73 -13.19 12.19
N PHE A 69 -12.30 -12.41 11.26
CA PHE A 69 -12.28 -10.94 11.34
C PHE A 69 -13.08 -10.43 12.54
N ARG A 70 -14.26 -10.99 12.80
CA ARG A 70 -15.09 -10.62 13.96
C ARG A 70 -14.34 -10.86 15.26
N LYS A 71 -13.76 -12.05 15.44
CA LYS A 71 -12.94 -12.39 16.61
C LYS A 71 -11.81 -11.38 16.82
N ALA A 72 -11.08 -11.03 15.78
CA ALA A 72 -9.96 -10.08 15.88
C ALA A 72 -10.44 -8.66 16.25
N ALA A 73 -11.57 -8.22 15.70
CA ALA A 73 -12.14 -6.90 15.98
C ALA A 73 -12.73 -6.80 17.39
N GLU A 74 -13.47 -7.83 17.84
CA GLU A 74 -14.11 -7.85 19.16
C GLU A 74 -13.09 -8.03 20.30
N CYS A 75 -12.00 -8.74 20.07
CA CYS A 75 -10.92 -8.92 21.05
C CYS A 75 -9.72 -7.97 20.83
N ALA A 76 -9.90 -6.87 20.10
CA ALA A 76 -8.78 -5.98 19.72
C ALA A 76 -8.04 -5.38 20.93
N ASP A 77 -8.74 -5.14 22.04
CA ASP A 77 -8.14 -4.58 23.25
C ASP A 77 -7.19 -5.57 23.96
N GLU A 78 -7.38 -6.89 23.78
CA GLU A 78 -6.49 -7.93 24.34
C GLU A 78 -5.14 -8.01 23.60
N LEU A 79 -5.05 -7.40 22.41
CA LEU A 79 -3.87 -7.43 21.56
C LEU A 79 -2.98 -6.17 21.69
N ARG A 80 -3.37 -5.20 22.53
CA ARG A 80 -2.59 -3.99 22.81
C ARG A 80 -1.51 -4.29 23.85
N ALA A 81 -0.27 -4.49 23.39
CA ALA A 81 0.95 -4.53 24.22
C ALA A 81 1.63 -3.15 24.26
#